data_AF-A0A5K1K0X6-F1
#
_entry.id   AF-A0A5K1K0X6-F1
#
_cell.length_a   1.000
_cell.length_b   1.000
_cell.length_c   1.000
_cell.angle_alpha   90.00
_cell.angle_beta   90.00
_cell.angle_gamma   90.00
#
_symmetry.space_group_name_H-M   'P 1'
#
loop_
_entity.id
_entity.type
_entity.pdbx_description
1 polymer ?
#
loop_
_entity_poly.entity_id
_entity_poly.type
_entity_poly.pdbx_seq_one_letter_code
_entity_poly.pdbx_strand_id
1 'polypeptide(L)'
;MHNVKRVRYSAEAVAAKKEREKARLKEFQTLTGEVLPRKQSKDYSQTAFDLTTRLLQTNPEFYTIWNYRRNILVNGIFPSSTPAQINDILSDDLSLTTTFLKQHPKVYWIWNHRQWCLAQVPDGPTPSDPHAWRQSYWNKELFVVDKMLDVDPRNC
;
A
#
# COMPACT_ATOMS: atom_id res chain seq x y z
N MET A 1 -8.78 -1.15 18.44
CA MET A 1 -8.40 -1.96 19.62
C MET A 1 -9.34 -3.14 19.74
N HIS A 2 -8.98 -4.32 19.24
CA HIS A 2 -9.83 -5.52 19.38
C HIS A 2 -9.01 -6.69 19.94
N ASN A 3 -9.58 -7.40 20.92
CA ASN A 3 -9.09 -8.65 21.52
C ASN A 3 -7.65 -8.68 22.06
N VAL A 4 -7.21 -7.63 22.74
CA VAL A 4 -5.93 -7.68 23.49
C VAL A 4 -6.16 -8.44 24.80
N LYS A 5 -5.79 -9.73 24.85
CA LYS A 5 -5.70 -10.47 26.12
C LYS A 5 -4.76 -9.72 27.06
N ARG A 6 -5.19 -9.44 28.30
CA ARG A 6 -4.34 -8.83 29.33
C ARG A 6 -3.25 -9.82 29.75
N VAL A 7 -2.09 -9.70 29.13
CA VAL A 7 -0.87 -10.44 29.52
C VAL A 7 -0.06 -9.54 30.45
N ARG A 8 0.32 -10.05 31.63
CA ARG A 8 1.28 -9.36 32.52
C ARG A 8 2.68 -9.57 31.95
N TYR A 9 3.25 -8.52 31.37
CA TYR A 9 4.63 -8.50 30.91
C TYR A 9 5.57 -8.13 32.06
N SER A 10 6.83 -8.58 31.99
CA SER A 10 7.88 -8.11 32.91
C SER A 10 8.12 -6.61 32.72
N ALA A 11 8.63 -5.93 33.76
CA ALA A 11 8.95 -4.51 33.68
C ALA A 11 9.92 -4.20 32.52
N GLU A 12 10.88 -5.10 32.28
CA GLU A 12 11.82 -5.02 31.16
C GLU A 12 11.12 -5.13 29.80
N ALA A 13 10.20 -6.09 29.63
CA ALA A 13 9.45 -6.25 28.38
C ALA A 13 8.52 -5.05 28.09
N VAL A 14 7.93 -4.46 29.13
CA VAL A 14 7.14 -3.22 29.00
C VAL A 14 8.02 -2.04 28.59
N ALA A 15 9.18 -1.87 29.22
CA ALA A 15 10.13 -0.81 28.89
C ALA A 15 10.65 -0.94 27.45
N ALA A 16 11.04 -2.14 27.04
CA ALA A 16 11.50 -2.43 25.68
C ALA A 16 10.41 -2.16 24.64
N LYS A 17 9.15 -2.54 24.92
CA LYS A 17 8.01 -2.24 24.03
C LYS A 17 7.77 -0.74 23.90
N LYS A 18 7.81 0.00 25.01
CA LYS A 18 7.62 1.45 25.03
C LYS A 18 8.70 2.18 24.22
N GLU A 19 9.95 1.73 24.31
CA GLU A 19 11.04 2.35 23.53
C GLU A 19 10.88 2.09 22.02
N ARG A 20 10.46 0.87 21.62
CA ARG A 20 10.13 0.55 20.21
C ARG A 20 8.97 1.39 19.69
N GLU A 21 7.91 1.55 20.49
CA GLU A 21 6.76 2.39 20.13
C GLU A 21 7.15 3.87 19.99
N LYS A 22 8.01 4.37 20.88
CA LYS A 22 8.53 5.74 20.81
C LYS A 22 9.38 5.97 19.55
N ALA A 23 10.24 5.02 19.19
CA ALA A 23 11.03 5.09 17.96
C ALA A 23 10.13 5.12 16.71
N ARG A 24 9.13 4.23 16.66
CA ARG A 24 8.15 4.19 15.56
C ARG A 24 7.32 5.46 15.46
N LEU A 25 6.90 6.02 16.60
CA LEU A 25 6.16 7.28 16.63
C LEU A 25 7.01 8.45 16.11
N LYS A 26 8.28 8.51 16.52
CA LYS A 26 9.21 9.53 16.05
C LYS A 26 9.40 9.44 14.54
N GLU A 27 9.63 8.25 14.00
CA GLU A 27 9.74 8.05 12.55
C GLU A 27 8.47 8.46 11.82
N PHE A 28 7.30 8.07 12.33
CA PHE A 28 6.01 8.46 11.75
C PHE A 28 5.81 9.98 11.72
N GLN A 29 6.17 10.68 12.81
CA GLN A 29 6.11 12.14 12.88
C GLN A 29 7.05 12.81 11.88
N THR A 30 8.28 12.33 11.77
CA THR A 30 9.26 12.81 10.79
C THR A 30 8.74 12.62 9.36
N LEU A 31 8.33 11.41 8.99
CA LEU A 31 7.82 11.11 7.65
C LEU A 31 6.57 11.93 7.33
N THR A 32 5.66 12.09 8.28
CA THR A 32 4.45 12.90 8.09
C THR A 32 4.81 14.37 7.87
N GLY A 33 5.77 14.89 8.63
CA GLY A 33 6.29 16.25 8.49
C GLY A 33 6.95 16.51 7.13
N GLU A 34 7.51 15.48 6.49
CA GLU A 34 8.08 15.59 5.13
C GLU A 34 7.03 15.41 4.03
N VAL A 35 6.10 14.46 4.18
CA VAL A 35 5.16 14.07 3.12
C VAL A 35 3.98 15.04 2.98
N LEU A 36 3.45 15.56 4.09
CA LEU A 36 2.26 16.42 4.02
C LEU A 36 2.53 17.78 3.35
N PRO A 37 3.65 18.49 3.60
CA PRO A 37 3.96 19.71 2.87
C PRO A 37 4.15 19.46 1.37
N ARG A 38 4.81 18.35 0.99
CA ARG A 38 4.96 17.95 -0.42
C ARG A 38 3.62 17.71 -1.11
N LYS A 39 2.68 17.09 -0.40
CA LYS A 39 1.30 16.95 -0.88
C LYS A 39 0.65 18.32 -1.12
N GLN A 40 0.82 19.26 -0.19
CA GLN A 40 0.25 20.62 -0.33
C GLN A 40 0.87 21.38 -1.51
N SER A 41 2.16 21.21 -1.76
CA SER A 41 2.86 21.79 -2.91
C SER A 41 2.65 21.03 -4.22
N LYS A 42 1.81 19.98 -4.23
CA LYS A 42 1.56 19.12 -5.40
C LYS A 42 2.86 18.53 -5.99
N ASP A 43 3.81 18.18 -5.13
CA ASP A 43 5.02 17.47 -5.54
C ASP A 43 4.65 16.05 -6.02
N TYR A 44 4.82 15.78 -7.31
CA TYR A 44 4.54 14.47 -7.92
C TYR A 44 5.82 13.75 -8.35
N SER A 45 6.93 14.00 -7.65
CA SER A 45 8.22 13.38 -7.92
C SER A 45 8.31 11.93 -7.46
N GLN A 46 9.30 11.20 -7.99
CA GLN A 46 9.67 9.86 -7.52
C GLN A 46 10.02 9.85 -6.03
N THR A 47 10.72 10.89 -5.55
CA THR A 47 11.04 11.04 -4.13
C THR A 47 9.79 11.10 -3.25
N ALA A 48 8.77 11.85 -3.68
CA ALA A 48 7.49 11.88 -2.97
C ALA A 48 6.82 10.50 -2.97
N PHE A 49 6.87 9.77 -4.08
CA PHE A 49 6.33 8.41 -4.19
C PHE A 49 7.02 7.46 -3.20
N ASP A 50 8.35 7.46 -3.14
CA ASP A 50 9.11 6.59 -2.25
C ASP A 50 8.84 6.90 -0.77
N LEU A 51 8.67 8.19 -0.43
CA LEU A 51 8.27 8.60 0.92
C LEU A 51 6.87 8.09 1.28
N THR A 52 5.91 8.07 0.33
CA THR A 52 4.60 7.45 0.59
C THR A 52 4.72 5.95 0.89
N THR A 53 5.63 5.23 0.21
CA THR A 53 5.89 3.81 0.48
C THR A 53 6.36 3.60 1.92
N ARG A 54 7.36 4.38 2.38
CA ARG A 54 7.89 4.31 3.75
C ARG A 54 6.84 4.63 4.80
N LEU A 55 6.01 5.64 4.54
CA LEU A 55 4.96 6.07 5.46
C LEU A 55 3.85 5.00 5.58
N LEU A 56 3.46 4.36 4.47
CA LEU A 56 2.46 3.29 4.45
C LEU A 56 2.96 1.99 5.08
N GLN A 57 4.26 1.68 4.96
CA GLN A 57 4.88 0.58 5.71
C GLN A 57 4.78 0.80 7.22
N THR A 58 4.85 2.06 7.66
CA THR A 58 4.67 2.41 9.08
C THR A 58 3.20 2.42 9.50
N ASN A 59 2.30 2.95 8.66
CA ASN A 59 0.87 3.04 8.93
C ASN A 59 0.01 2.90 7.66
N PRO A 60 -0.47 1.69 7.32
CA PRO A 60 -1.27 1.47 6.11
C PRO A 60 -2.71 1.99 6.23
N GLU A 61 -3.17 2.41 7.41
CA GLU A 61 -4.52 2.99 7.59
C GLU A 61 -4.60 4.47 7.17
N PHE A 62 -3.45 5.10 6.87
CA PHE A 62 -3.41 6.53 6.61
C PHE A 62 -3.91 6.89 5.20
N TYR A 63 -5.24 7.02 5.07
CA TYR A 63 -5.93 7.25 3.80
C TYR A 63 -5.42 8.43 2.96
N THR A 64 -5.03 9.53 3.61
CA THR A 64 -4.51 10.72 2.93
C THR A 64 -3.30 10.40 2.07
N ILE A 65 -2.48 9.42 2.50
CA ILE A 65 -1.26 9.01 1.82
C ILE A 65 -1.56 8.12 0.62
N TRP A 66 -2.55 7.23 0.71
CA TRP A 66 -3.03 6.47 -0.45
C TRP A 66 -3.55 7.40 -1.56
N ASN A 67 -4.35 8.41 -1.20
CA ASN A 67 -4.82 9.41 -2.16
C ASN A 67 -3.65 10.19 -2.79
N TYR A 68 -2.67 10.58 -1.98
CA TYR A 68 -1.50 11.28 -2.50
C TYR A 68 -0.65 10.40 -3.41
N ARG A 69 -0.41 9.13 -3.04
CA ARG A 69 0.28 8.14 -3.87
C ARG A 69 -0.36 8.00 -5.25
N ARG A 70 -1.69 7.86 -5.31
CA ARG A 70 -2.45 7.82 -6.57
C ARG A 70 -2.27 9.10 -7.40
N ASN A 71 -2.31 10.27 -6.75
CA ASN A 71 -2.07 11.53 -7.44
C ASN A 71 -0.65 11.63 -8.01
N ILE A 72 0.37 11.15 -7.30
CA ILE A 72 1.75 11.13 -7.79
C ILE A 72 1.86 10.23 -9.03
N LEU A 73 1.27 9.03 -8.96
CA LEU A 73 1.26 8.09 -10.08
C LEU A 73 0.60 8.70 -11.32
N VAL A 74 -0.63 9.23 -11.18
CA VAL A 74 -1.41 9.74 -12.32
C VAL A 74 -0.85 11.04 -12.90
N ASN A 75 -0.39 11.96 -12.05
CA ASN A 75 -0.02 13.31 -12.50
C ASN A 75 1.48 13.50 -12.71
N GLY A 76 2.32 12.57 -12.27
CA GLY A 76 3.79 12.66 -12.39
C GLY A 76 4.39 11.48 -13.15
N ILE A 77 4.22 10.28 -12.59
CA ILE A 77 4.98 9.11 -13.05
C ILE A 77 4.40 8.53 -14.35
N PHE A 78 3.09 8.25 -14.40
CA PHE A 78 2.46 7.62 -15.56
C PHE A 78 2.58 8.44 -16.85
N PRO A 79 2.40 9.78 -16.87
CA PRO A 79 2.52 10.57 -18.09
C PRO A 79 3.90 10.50 -18.76
N SER A 80 4.95 10.17 -17.99
CA SER A 80 6.32 10.05 -18.47
C SER A 80 6.78 8.60 -18.62
N SER A 81 5.89 7.62 -18.42
CA SER A 81 6.20 6.19 -18.42
C SER A 81 5.61 5.47 -19.63
N THR A 82 6.30 4.44 -20.10
CA THR A 82 5.78 3.49 -21.07
C THR A 82 4.75 2.55 -20.43
N PRO A 83 3.86 1.90 -21.21
CA PRO A 83 2.92 0.90 -20.68
C PRO A 83 3.59 -0.21 -19.87
N ALA A 84 4.79 -0.66 -20.29
CA ALA A 84 5.55 -1.66 -19.56
C ALA A 84 6.02 -1.15 -18.18
N GLN A 85 6.55 0.07 -18.12
CA GLN A 85 6.96 0.69 -16.85
C GLN A 85 5.77 0.91 -15.91
N ILE A 86 4.62 1.35 -16.44
CA ILE A 86 3.38 1.49 -15.65
C ILE A 86 2.98 0.12 -15.09
N ASN A 87 3.01 -0.92 -15.92
CA ASN A 87 2.72 -2.28 -15.50
C ASN A 87 3.65 -2.76 -14.38
N ASP A 88 4.96 -2.49 -14.47
CA ASP A 88 5.93 -2.88 -13.45
C ASP A 88 5.66 -2.16 -12.12
N ILE A 89 5.39 -0.85 -12.16
CA ILE A 89 5.02 -0.06 -10.97
C ILE A 89 3.75 -0.61 -10.32
N LEU A 90 2.73 -0.97 -11.12
CA LEU A 90 1.49 -1.57 -10.61
C LEU A 90 1.72 -2.96 -10.01
N SER A 91 2.60 -3.77 -10.61
CA SER A 91 3.01 -5.07 -10.06
C SER A 91 3.67 -4.92 -8.68
N ASP A 92 4.55 -3.93 -8.53
CA ASP A 92 5.21 -3.62 -7.26
C ASP A 92 4.21 -3.15 -6.20
N ASP A 93 3.27 -2.27 -6.57
CA ASP A 93 2.20 -1.80 -5.66
C ASP A 93 1.25 -2.94 -5.23
N LEU A 94 0.90 -3.84 -6.14
CA LEU A 94 0.10 -5.02 -5.83
C LEU A 94 0.87 -5.99 -4.91
N SER A 95 2.18 -6.08 -5.05
CA SER A 95 3.04 -6.89 -4.16
C SER A 95 3.15 -6.28 -2.77
N LEU A 96 3.33 -4.95 -2.69
CA LEU A 96 3.34 -4.19 -1.44
C LEU A 96 2.02 -4.35 -0.68
N THR A 97 0.89 -4.14 -1.36
CA THR A 97 -0.44 -4.26 -0.74
C THR A 97 -0.75 -5.70 -0.31
N THR A 98 -0.26 -6.72 -1.03
CA THR A 98 -0.37 -8.13 -0.60
C THR A 98 0.33 -8.34 0.75
N THR A 99 1.50 -7.72 0.93
CA THR A 99 2.25 -7.78 2.20
C THR A 99 1.49 -7.08 3.33
N PHE A 100 0.85 -5.96 3.05
CA PHE A 100 0.02 -5.26 4.03
C PHE A 100 -1.25 -6.04 4.38
N LEU A 101 -1.93 -6.67 3.43
CA LEU A 101 -3.14 -7.48 3.70
C LEU A 101 -2.85 -8.64 4.66
N LYS A 102 -1.68 -9.29 4.56
CA LYS A 102 -1.29 -10.36 5.50
C LYS A 102 -1.20 -9.89 6.95
N GLN A 103 -0.85 -8.62 7.17
CA GLN A 103 -0.68 -8.03 8.50
C GLN A 103 -1.93 -7.28 8.97
N HIS A 104 -2.67 -6.70 8.03
CA HIS A 104 -3.76 -5.77 8.24
C HIS A 104 -4.96 -6.08 7.31
N PRO A 105 -5.53 -7.30 7.37
CA PRO A 105 -6.49 -7.78 6.36
C PRO A 105 -7.80 -6.97 6.30
N LYS A 106 -8.11 -6.24 7.37
CA LYS A 106 -9.35 -5.46 7.55
C LYS A 106 -9.22 -3.99 7.18
N VAL A 107 -8.04 -3.56 6.72
CA VAL A 107 -7.83 -2.16 6.33
C VAL A 107 -8.39 -1.94 4.92
N TYR A 108 -9.57 -1.32 4.88
CA TYR A 108 -10.30 -1.00 3.65
C TYR A 108 -9.44 -0.30 2.58
N TRP A 109 -8.59 0.65 2.99
CA TRP A 109 -7.78 1.43 2.04
C TRP A 109 -6.79 0.60 1.24
N ILE A 110 -6.34 -0.56 1.76
CA ILE A 110 -5.49 -1.47 1.01
C ILE A 110 -6.28 -2.09 -0.15
N TRP A 111 -7.47 -2.62 0.13
CA TRP A 111 -8.37 -3.17 -0.89
C TRP A 111 -8.79 -2.10 -1.92
N ASN A 112 -9.12 -0.90 -1.46
CA ASN A 112 -9.46 0.21 -2.35
C ASN A 112 -8.30 0.60 -3.28
N HIS A 113 -7.06 0.60 -2.77
CA HIS A 113 -5.88 0.86 -3.60
C HIS A 113 -5.62 -0.27 -4.59
N ARG A 114 -5.79 -1.53 -4.20
CA ARG A 114 -5.67 -2.68 -5.10
C ARG A 114 -6.66 -2.62 -6.27
N GLN A 115 -7.94 -2.37 -5.98
CA GLN A 115 -8.95 -2.19 -7.01
C GLN A 115 -8.58 -1.05 -7.97
N TRP A 116 -8.05 0.05 -7.42
CA TRP A 116 -7.56 1.16 -8.23
C TRP A 116 -6.37 0.73 -9.13
N CYS A 117 -5.38 0.01 -8.60
CA CYS A 117 -4.26 -0.50 -9.40
C CYS A 117 -4.73 -1.38 -10.56
N LEU A 118 -5.67 -2.30 -10.31
CA LEU A 118 -6.25 -3.17 -11.35
C LEU A 118 -6.96 -2.37 -12.45
N ALA A 119 -7.60 -1.25 -12.10
CA ALA A 119 -8.24 -0.36 -13.06
C ALA A 119 -7.24 0.50 -13.86
N GLN A 120 -6.01 0.67 -13.39
CA GLN A 120 -4.96 1.43 -14.09
C GLN A 120 -4.09 0.56 -15.00
N VAL A 121 -4.31 -0.75 -15.06
CA VAL A 121 -3.51 -1.65 -15.90
C VAL A 121 -3.65 -1.24 -17.37
N PRO A 122 -2.53 -0.91 -18.04
CA PRO A 122 -2.56 -0.50 -19.44
C PRO A 122 -2.92 -1.65 -20.36
N ASP A 123 -3.08 -1.35 -21.65
CA ASP A 123 -3.21 -2.42 -22.65
C ASP A 123 -1.96 -3.29 -22.66
N GLY A 124 -2.18 -4.58 -22.93
CA GLY A 124 -1.19 -5.64 -22.87
C GLY A 124 0.03 -5.39 -23.78
N PRO A 125 1.08 -6.20 -23.62
CA PRO A 125 2.38 -5.97 -24.24
C PRO A 125 2.35 -6.10 -25.77
N THR A 126 1.30 -6.70 -26.33
CA THR A 126 1.17 -6.96 -27.76
C THR A 126 -0.18 -6.49 -28.28
N PRO A 127 -0.25 -5.89 -29.48
CA PRO A 127 -1.53 -5.50 -30.10
C PRO A 127 -2.49 -6.68 -30.35
N SER A 128 -1.95 -7.89 -30.51
CA SER A 128 -2.72 -9.11 -30.70
C SER A 128 -3.42 -9.60 -29.42
N ASP A 129 -2.93 -9.19 -28.24
CA ASP A 129 -3.55 -9.49 -26.96
C ASP A 129 -3.44 -8.28 -26.00
N PRO A 130 -4.32 -7.27 -26.20
CA PRO A 130 -4.32 -6.05 -25.38
C PRO A 130 -4.85 -6.29 -23.96
N HIS A 131 -5.31 -7.51 -23.62
CA HIS A 131 -5.87 -7.82 -22.31
C HIS A 131 -4.99 -8.77 -21.48
N ALA A 132 -3.89 -9.28 -22.03
CA ALA A 132 -2.98 -10.23 -21.35
C ALA A 132 -2.62 -9.83 -19.91
N TRP A 133 -2.16 -8.59 -19.69
CA TRP A 133 -1.80 -8.12 -18.35
C TRP A 133 -3.00 -8.05 -17.41
N ARG A 134 -4.13 -7.51 -17.89
CA ARG A 134 -5.37 -7.43 -17.09
C ARG A 134 -5.85 -8.82 -16.68
N GLN A 135 -5.90 -9.77 -17.61
CA GLN A 135 -6.30 -11.15 -17.33
C GLN A 135 -5.37 -11.81 -16.30
N SER A 136 -4.05 -11.63 -16.45
CA SER A 136 -3.06 -12.13 -15.49
C SER A 136 -3.27 -11.57 -14.09
N TYR A 137 -3.50 -10.26 -13.96
CA TYR A 137 -3.75 -9.65 -12.66
C TYR A 137 -5.07 -10.08 -12.04
N TRP A 138 -6.16 -10.19 -12.81
CA TRP A 138 -7.44 -10.66 -12.28
C TRP A 138 -7.36 -12.11 -11.80
N ASN A 139 -6.65 -12.98 -12.52
CA ASN A 139 -6.41 -14.36 -12.08
C ASN A 139 -5.63 -14.40 -10.76
N LYS A 140 -4.60 -13.55 -10.62
CA LYS A 140 -3.86 -13.41 -9.35
C LYS A 140 -4.73 -12.83 -8.24
N GLU A 141 -5.58 -11.84 -8.53
CA GLU A 141 -6.46 -11.23 -7.54
C GLU A 141 -7.49 -12.22 -7.02
N LEU A 142 -8.09 -13.03 -7.89
CA LEU A 142 -9.01 -14.11 -7.49
C LEU A 142 -8.32 -15.07 -6.50
N PHE A 143 -7.07 -15.45 -6.78
CA PHE A 143 -6.29 -16.27 -5.86
C PHE A 143 -6.02 -15.58 -4.52
N VAL A 144 -5.71 -14.28 -4.52
CA VAL A 144 -5.50 -13.52 -3.28
C VAL A 144 -6.78 -13.44 -2.46
N VAL A 145 -7.91 -13.15 -3.09
CA VAL A 145 -9.23 -13.08 -2.43
C VAL A 145 -9.59 -14.43 -1.82
N ASP A 146 -9.45 -15.52 -2.58
CA ASP A 146 -9.68 -16.89 -2.09
C ASP A 146 -8.85 -17.19 -0.84
N LYS A 147 -7.54 -16.88 -0.88
CA LYS A 147 -6.64 -17.06 0.27
C LYS A 147 -7.00 -16.19 1.47
N MET A 148 -7.53 -14.99 1.25
CA MET A 148 -7.95 -14.11 2.36
C MET A 148 -9.26 -14.58 2.99
N LEU A 149 -10.17 -15.18 2.20
CA LEU A 149 -11.39 -15.82 2.70
C LEU A 149 -11.10 -17.12 3.45
N ASP A 150 -10.11 -17.90 3.02
CA ASP A 150 -9.62 -19.07 3.77
C ASP A 150 -9.13 -18.69 5.18
N VAL A 151 -8.49 -17.52 5.31
CA VAL A 151 -7.92 -17.03 6.58
C VAL A 151 -9.00 -16.44 7.51
N ASP A 152 -9.95 -15.68 6.97
CA ASP A 152 -11.12 -15.19 7.70
C ASP A 152 -12.34 -15.20 6.76
N PRO A 153 -13.25 -16.18 6.88
CA PRO A 153 -14.39 -16.31 5.96
C PRO A 153 -15.42 -15.19 6.11
N ARG A 154 -15.28 -14.34 7.14
CA ARG A 154 -16.09 -13.13 7.35
C ARG A 154 -15.38 -11.87 6.89
N ASN A 155 -14.22 -12.00 6.24
CA ASN A 155 -13.55 -10.89 5.57
C ASN A 155 -14.24 -10.64 4.21
N CYS A 156 -15.53 -10.29 4.30
CA CYS A 156 -16.38 -9.87 3.20
C CYS A 156 -16.49 -8.34 3.18
#